data_AF-G9WK09-F1
#
_entry.id   AF-G9WK09-F1
#
_cell.length_a   1.000
_cell.length_b   1.000
_cell.length_c   1.000
_cell.angle_alpha   90.00
_cell.angle_beta   90.00
_cell.angle_gamma   90.00
#
_symmetry.space_group_name_H-M   'P 1'
#
loop_
_entity.id
_entity.type
_entity.pdbx_description
1 polymer ?
#
loop_
_entity_poly.entity_id
_entity_poly.type
_entity_poly.pdbx_seq_one_letter_code
_entity_poly.pdbx_strand_id
1 'polypeptide(L)'
;MICKHCGREIQDNEKRCPYCNTPVIRIKVKRICAYCKTEIKKGDKTCPGCGRKVPEKVQEMLKREEEQGGLFYSEDKEREINGWDTVDFKLLMLSIFPPLLVIFFQILFAKTGFLPEYISSVIVYFASAMLISYFLDPLLTLAWEEEKGRKLSDPRRCLFYLCPLYTLYFLLKGRKKPDSSLLFFYVLHLFLVVICFYL
;
A
#
# COMPACT_ATOMS: atom_id res chain seq x y z
N MET A 1 -26.92 2.83 -2.69
CA MET A 1 -27.63 2.51 -1.43
C MET A 1 -27.60 3.69 -0.47
N ILE A 2 -28.46 3.73 0.56
CA ILE A 2 -28.43 4.80 1.59
C ILE A 2 -27.66 4.30 2.82
N CYS A 3 -26.72 5.09 3.33
CA CYS A 3 -25.99 4.76 4.56
C CYS A 3 -26.94 4.72 5.76
N LYS A 4 -27.04 3.58 6.45
CA LYS A 4 -27.89 3.43 7.65
C LYS A 4 -27.48 4.30 8.83
N HIS A 5 -26.24 4.80 8.85
CA HIS A 5 -25.73 5.63 9.93
C HIS A 5 -25.92 7.13 9.67
N CYS A 6 -25.68 7.61 8.44
CA CYS A 6 -25.72 9.04 8.14
C CYS A 6 -26.84 9.47 7.18
N GLY A 7 -27.63 8.53 6.66
CA GLY A 7 -28.78 8.80 5.80
C GLY A 7 -28.45 9.34 4.41
N ARG A 8 -27.16 9.42 4.04
CA ARG A 8 -26.74 9.93 2.72
C ARG A 8 -26.69 8.80 1.69
N GLU A 9 -26.99 9.15 0.46
CA GLU A 9 -26.78 8.26 -0.69
C GLU A 9 -25.29 8.01 -0.88
N ILE A 10 -24.96 6.73 -1.01
CA ILE A 10 -23.61 6.23 -1.22
C ILE A 10 -23.64 5.25 -2.39
N GLN A 11 -22.52 5.18 -3.10
CA GLN A 11 -22.40 4.23 -4.22
C GLN A 11 -22.40 2.80 -3.68
N ASP A 12 -23.02 1.87 -4.42
CA ASP A 12 -23.19 0.48 -3.98
C ASP A 12 -21.86 -0.26 -3.75
N ASN A 13 -20.74 0.29 -4.25
CA ASN A 13 -19.40 -0.30 -4.16
C ASN A 13 -18.56 0.17 -2.96
N GLU A 14 -19.02 1.12 -2.14
CA GLU A 14 -18.22 1.63 -1.01
C GLU A 14 -18.23 0.70 0.23
N LYS A 15 -17.03 0.32 0.71
CA LYS A 15 -16.83 -0.53 1.92
C LYS A 15 -17.01 0.25 3.22
N ARG A 16 -16.82 1.57 3.19
CA ARG A 16 -17.12 2.52 4.27
C ARG A 16 -17.83 3.72 3.66
N CYS A 17 -18.79 4.26 4.37
CA CYS A 17 -19.44 5.50 3.95
C CYS A 17 -18.38 6.63 3.92
N PRO A 18 -18.22 7.36 2.81
CA PRO A 18 -17.24 8.44 2.68
C PRO A 18 -17.57 9.62 3.61
N TYR A 19 -18.82 9.73 4.05
CA TYR A 19 -19.30 10.84 4.88
C TYR A 19 -19.19 10.59 6.38
N CYS A 20 -19.36 9.34 6.83
CA CYS A 20 -19.36 9.01 8.26
C CYS A 20 -18.34 7.93 8.64
N ASN A 21 -17.58 7.43 7.66
CA ASN A 21 -16.56 6.39 7.80
C ASN A 21 -17.06 5.07 8.41
N THR A 22 -18.38 4.91 8.55
CA THR A 22 -19.00 3.68 9.06
C THR A 22 -18.86 2.56 8.02
N PRO A 23 -18.44 1.34 8.42
CA PRO A 23 -18.39 0.20 7.52
C PRO A 23 -19.78 -0.14 6.98
N VAL A 24 -19.89 -0.24 5.67
CA VAL A 24 -21.14 -0.66 5.04
C VAL A 24 -21.17 -2.19 5.00
N ILE A 25 -22.05 -2.77 5.82
CA ILE A 25 -22.19 -4.22 5.95
C ILE A 25 -23.02 -4.75 4.77
N ARG A 26 -22.36 -5.42 3.82
CA ARG A 26 -23.03 -6.22 2.78
C ARG A 26 -23.23 -7.64 3.29
N ILE A 27 -24.47 -8.00 3.62
CA ILE A 27 -24.81 -9.39 3.98
C ILE A 27 -24.95 -10.18 2.68
N LYS A 28 -23.90 -10.93 2.30
CA LYS A 28 -24.02 -11.96 1.25
C LYS A 28 -24.85 -13.11 1.81
N VAL A 29 -26.03 -13.32 1.26
CA VAL A 29 -26.90 -14.44 1.64
C VAL A 29 -26.33 -15.73 1.04
N LYS A 30 -25.70 -16.58 1.86
CA LYS A 30 -25.26 -17.90 1.43
C LYS A 30 -26.47 -18.76 1.08
N ARG A 31 -26.46 -19.42 -0.08
CA ARG A 31 -27.53 -20.35 -0.49
C ARG A 31 -27.23 -21.73 0.09
N ILE A 32 -28.09 -22.16 0.99
CA ILE A 32 -27.96 -23.41 1.72
C ILE A 32 -29.01 -24.39 1.20
N CYS A 33 -28.64 -25.66 1.00
CA CYS A 33 -29.58 -26.71 0.66
C CYS A 33 -30.63 -26.87 1.76
N ALA A 34 -31.91 -26.80 1.39
CA ALA A 34 -33.02 -26.95 2.34
C ALA A 34 -33.06 -28.32 3.04
N TYR A 35 -32.40 -29.34 2.48
CA TYR A 35 -32.44 -30.71 2.98
C TYR A 35 -31.23 -31.09 3.83
N CYS A 36 -30.01 -30.90 3.32
CA CYS A 36 -28.78 -31.33 4.01
C CYS A 36 -27.96 -30.18 4.58
N LYS A 37 -28.44 -28.94 4.45
CA LYS A 37 -27.76 -27.72 4.91
C LYS A 37 -26.37 -27.49 4.32
N THR A 38 -26.01 -28.23 3.27
CA THR A 38 -24.77 -28.01 2.53
C THR A 38 -24.90 -26.76 1.66
N GLU A 39 -23.85 -25.96 1.62
CA GLU A 39 -23.76 -24.79 0.74
C GLU A 39 -23.81 -25.24 -0.73
N ILE A 40 -24.68 -24.61 -1.51
CA ILE A 40 -24.82 -24.86 -2.96
C ILE A 40 -24.03 -23.77 -3.68
N LYS A 41 -23.07 -24.16 -4.51
CA LYS A 41 -22.23 -23.25 -5.29
C LYS A 41 -22.75 -23.13 -6.72
N LYS A 42 -22.31 -22.11 -7.47
CA LYS A 42 -22.67 -21.95 -8.88
C LYS A 42 -22.19 -23.16 -9.69
N GLY A 43 -23.05 -23.65 -10.58
CA GLY A 43 -22.77 -24.81 -11.44
C GLY A 43 -23.28 -26.14 -10.88
N ASP A 44 -23.67 -26.17 -9.60
CA ASP A 44 -24.26 -27.34 -8.97
C ASP A 44 -25.68 -27.58 -9.51
N LYS A 45 -25.81 -28.46 -10.50
CA LYS A 45 -27.12 -29.01 -10.93
C LYS A 45 -27.73 -29.89 -9.85
N THR A 46 -26.87 -30.42 -8.99
CA THR A 46 -27.19 -31.35 -7.92
C THR A 46 -26.46 -30.92 -6.66
N CYS A 47 -27.13 -30.97 -5.52
CA CYS A 47 -26.53 -30.59 -4.24
C CYS A 47 -25.41 -31.57 -3.88
N PRO A 48 -24.20 -31.06 -3.56
CA PRO A 48 -23.04 -31.92 -3.26
C PRO A 48 -23.19 -32.74 -1.97
N GLY A 49 -24.06 -32.31 -1.04
CA GLY A 49 -24.24 -33.01 0.24
C GLY A 49 -25.30 -34.12 0.22
N CYS A 50 -26.35 -33.98 -0.60
CA CYS A 50 -27.48 -34.93 -0.60
C CYS A 50 -27.84 -35.51 -1.97
N GLY A 51 -27.15 -35.13 -3.04
CA GLY A 51 -27.41 -35.67 -4.38
C GLY A 51 -28.77 -35.27 -4.97
N ARG A 52 -29.51 -34.34 -4.35
CA ARG A 52 -30.81 -33.87 -4.86
C ARG A 52 -30.61 -32.77 -5.89
N LYS A 53 -31.45 -32.74 -6.93
CA LYS A 53 -31.43 -31.68 -7.94
C LYS A 53 -31.70 -30.30 -7.31
N VAL A 54 -30.87 -29.32 -7.67
CA VAL A 54 -31.04 -27.93 -7.23
C VAL A 54 -32.12 -27.29 -8.11
N PRO A 55 -33.14 -26.62 -7.55
CA PRO A 55 -34.18 -25.96 -8.33
C PRO A 55 -33.61 -24.93 -9.31
N GLU A 56 -34.13 -24.87 -10.53
CA GLU A 56 -33.65 -23.97 -11.61
C GLU A 56 -33.68 -22.50 -11.18
N LYS A 57 -34.70 -22.10 -10.41
CA LYS A 57 -34.80 -20.74 -9.84
C LYS A 57 -33.59 -20.37 -8.96
N VAL A 58 -33.04 -21.32 -8.21
CA VAL A 58 -31.85 -21.11 -7.38
C VAL A 58 -30.59 -21.01 -8.25
N GLN A 59 -30.51 -21.83 -9.31
CA GLN A 59 -29.41 -21.76 -10.27
C GLN A 59 -29.38 -20.44 -11.03
N GLU A 60 -30.53 -19.92 -11.43
CA GLU A 60 -30.65 -18.64 -12.15
C GLU A 60 -30.27 -17.45 -11.25
N MET A 61 -30.71 -17.45 -9.98
CA MET A 61 -30.29 -16.44 -9.01
C MET A 61 -28.77 -16.43 -8.80
N LEU A 62 -28.15 -17.61 -8.68
CA LEU A 62 -26.69 -17.74 -8.54
C LEU A 62 -25.94 -17.26 -9.80
N LYS A 63 -26.51 -17.43 -11.00
CA LYS A 63 -25.93 -16.88 -12.24
C LYS A 63 -26.01 -15.35 -12.28
N ARG A 64 -27.16 -14.76 -11.95
CA ARG A 64 -27.36 -13.29 -11.93
C ARG A 64 -26.50 -12.59 -10.87
N GLU A 65 -26.31 -13.22 -9.70
CA GLU A 65 -25.42 -12.72 -8.65
C GLU A 65 -23.95 -12.63 -9.12
N GLU A 66 -23.55 -13.42 -10.12
CA GLU A 66 -22.19 -13.40 -10.69
C GLU A 66 -22.04 -12.48 -11.90
N GLU A 67 -23.11 -12.22 -12.64
CA GLU A 67 -23.12 -11.16 -13.66
C GLU A 67 -23.06 -9.78 -13.01
N GLN A 68 -23.74 -9.62 -11.87
CA GLN A 68 -23.63 -8.41 -11.02
C GLN A 68 -22.37 -8.42 -10.14
N GLY A 69 -21.87 -9.61 -9.78
CA GLY A 69 -20.63 -9.81 -9.00
C GLY A 69 -19.37 -9.96 -9.85
N GLY A 70 -19.47 -9.89 -11.19
CA GLY A 70 -18.36 -10.04 -12.14
C GLY A 70 -17.36 -8.89 -12.11
N LEU A 71 -17.69 -7.79 -11.42
CA LEU A 71 -16.77 -6.72 -11.04
C LEU A 71 -15.91 -7.10 -9.82
N PHE A 72 -15.96 -8.35 -9.35
CA PHE A 72 -15.15 -8.85 -8.23
C PHE A 72 -13.90 -9.61 -8.68
N TYR A 73 -13.41 -9.38 -9.91
CA TYR A 73 -12.11 -9.88 -10.37
C TYR A 73 -11.02 -8.80 -10.44
N SER A 74 -11.22 -7.63 -9.82
CA SER A 74 -10.24 -6.54 -9.81
C SER A 74 -9.94 -5.94 -8.43
N GLU A 75 -10.62 -6.31 -7.33
CA GLU A 75 -10.40 -5.63 -6.04
C GLU A 75 -9.01 -5.87 -5.44
N ASP A 76 -8.42 -7.07 -5.55
CA ASP A 76 -7.07 -7.31 -5.01
C ASP A 76 -6.00 -6.61 -5.85
N LYS A 77 -6.20 -6.52 -7.17
CA LYS A 77 -5.29 -5.86 -8.11
C LYS A 77 -5.38 -4.34 -8.01
N GLU A 78 -6.58 -3.76 -7.86
CA GLU A 78 -6.78 -2.32 -7.65
C GLU A 78 -6.30 -1.86 -6.27
N ARG A 79 -6.48 -2.69 -5.24
CA ARG A 79 -5.99 -2.40 -3.88
C ARG A 79 -4.47 -2.54 -3.79
N GLU A 80 -3.88 -3.49 -4.52
CA GLU A 80 -2.44 -3.50 -4.77
C GLU A 80 -2.00 -2.25 -5.51
N ILE A 81 -2.57 -1.92 -6.69
CA ILE A 81 -2.15 -0.78 -7.52
C ILE A 81 -2.21 0.53 -6.74
N ASN A 82 -3.33 0.82 -6.05
CA ASN A 82 -3.48 2.04 -5.25
C ASN A 82 -2.56 2.05 -4.02
N GLY A 83 -2.30 0.88 -3.42
CA GLY A 83 -1.33 0.74 -2.34
C GLY A 83 0.09 1.05 -2.84
N TRP A 84 0.50 0.41 -3.94
CA TRP A 84 1.82 0.58 -4.54
C TRP A 84 2.07 2.02 -5.04
N ASP A 85 1.07 2.71 -5.58
CA ASP A 85 1.20 4.12 -5.99
C ASP A 85 1.48 5.04 -4.79
N THR A 86 0.83 4.81 -3.64
CA THR A 86 1.17 5.56 -2.41
C THR A 86 2.57 5.23 -1.91
N VAL A 87 3.07 4.01 -2.14
CA VAL A 87 4.45 3.66 -1.79
C VAL A 87 5.45 4.27 -2.79
N ASP A 88 5.14 4.30 -4.08
CA ASP A 88 5.95 4.96 -5.11
C ASP A 88 6.15 6.44 -4.80
N PHE A 89 5.07 7.13 -4.42
CA PHE A 89 5.16 8.51 -3.92
C PHE A 89 6.06 8.61 -2.68
N LYS A 90 5.91 7.72 -1.69
CA LYS A 90 6.76 7.74 -0.48
C LYS A 90 8.24 7.43 -0.75
N LEU A 91 8.54 6.55 -1.71
CA LEU A 91 9.91 6.26 -2.13
C LEU A 91 10.52 7.43 -2.89
N LEU A 92 9.72 8.10 -3.73
CA LEU A 92 10.12 9.35 -4.39
C LEU A 92 10.44 10.42 -3.36
N MET A 93 9.61 10.57 -2.32
CA MET A 93 9.87 11.48 -1.21
C MET A 93 11.21 11.15 -0.53
N LEU A 94 11.46 9.87 -0.20
CA LEU A 94 12.72 9.44 0.41
C LEU A 94 13.94 9.73 -0.49
N SER A 95 13.77 9.63 -1.80
CA SER A 95 14.82 9.92 -2.78
C SER A 95 15.11 11.41 -2.94
N ILE A 96 14.08 12.27 -2.90
CA ILE A 96 14.20 13.68 -3.30
C ILE A 96 14.34 14.62 -2.10
N PHE A 97 13.54 14.42 -1.05
CA PHE A 97 13.45 15.39 0.04
C PHE A 97 14.74 15.52 0.85
N PRO A 98 15.47 14.44 1.21
CA PRO A 98 16.69 14.60 1.98
C PRO A 98 17.74 15.50 1.30
N PRO A 99 18.11 15.27 0.02
CA PRO A 99 19.04 16.18 -0.64
C PRO A 99 18.43 17.56 -0.94
N LEU A 100 17.14 17.68 -1.29
CA LEU A 100 16.52 19.00 -1.49
C LEU A 100 16.55 19.87 -0.23
N LEU A 101 16.29 19.27 0.94
CA LEU A 101 16.33 20.00 2.21
C LEU A 101 17.75 20.47 2.55
N VAL A 102 18.78 19.70 2.17
CA VAL A 102 20.18 20.15 2.29
C VAL A 102 20.43 21.37 1.41
N ILE A 103 20.05 21.32 0.13
CA ILE A 103 20.24 22.45 -0.81
C ILE A 103 19.50 23.69 -0.29
N PHE A 104 18.26 23.53 0.16
CA PHE A 104 17.48 24.62 0.71
C PHE A 104 18.12 25.21 1.97
N PHE A 105 18.64 24.33 2.85
CA PHE A 105 19.34 24.75 4.06
C PHE A 105 20.64 25.51 3.73
N GLN A 106 21.44 25.02 2.78
CA GLN A 106 22.64 25.72 2.32
C GLN A 106 22.29 27.12 1.80
N ILE A 107 21.26 27.25 0.94
CA ILE A 107 20.85 28.57 0.41
C ILE A 107 20.41 29.53 1.53
N LEU A 108 19.65 29.05 2.51
CA LEU A 108 19.16 29.89 3.60
C LEU A 108 20.24 30.28 4.62
N PHE A 109 21.19 29.39 4.88
CA PHE A 109 22.17 29.53 5.95
C PHE A 109 23.61 29.73 5.45
N ALA A 110 23.83 29.92 4.14
CA ALA A 110 25.14 30.17 3.52
C ALA A 110 25.93 31.33 4.15
N LYS A 111 25.27 32.28 4.82
CA LYS A 111 25.91 33.44 5.44
C LYS A 111 26.03 33.36 6.97
N THR A 112 25.37 32.40 7.60
CA THR A 112 25.35 32.27 9.06
C THR A 112 26.39 31.24 9.46
N GLY A 113 27.56 31.72 9.92
CA GLY A 113 28.70 30.90 10.37
C GLY A 113 28.47 30.10 11.66
N PHE A 114 27.29 29.52 11.82
CA PHE A 114 26.86 28.81 13.03
C PHE A 114 27.56 27.45 13.18
N LEU A 115 27.92 26.78 12.08
CA LEU A 115 28.68 25.52 12.03
C LEU A 115 29.44 25.38 10.69
N PRO A 116 30.47 24.52 10.59
CA PRO A 116 31.06 24.17 9.28
C PRO A 116 29.98 23.65 8.34
N GLU A 117 29.92 24.23 7.14
CA GLU A 117 28.85 24.04 6.15
C GLU A 117 28.57 22.56 5.81
N TYR A 118 29.61 21.74 5.80
CA TYR A 118 29.50 20.30 5.57
C TYR A 118 28.83 19.55 6.74
N ILE A 119 29.08 19.95 7.99
CA ILE A 119 28.55 19.27 9.17
C ILE A 119 27.04 19.51 9.28
N SER A 120 26.60 20.76 9.10
CA SER A 120 25.17 21.10 9.12
C SER A 120 24.43 20.42 7.97
N SER A 121 25.01 20.39 6.77
CA SER A 121 24.46 19.68 5.60
C SER A 121 24.27 18.19 5.87
N VAL A 122 25.28 17.52 6.45
CA VAL A 122 25.20 16.11 6.82
C VAL A 122 24.11 15.88 7.87
N ILE A 123 23.99 16.73 8.89
CA ILE A 123 22.95 16.61 9.92
C ILE A 123 21.55 16.74 9.31
N VAL A 124 21.33 17.74 8.45
CA VAL A 124 20.03 17.96 7.78
C VAL A 124 19.68 16.77 6.89
N TYR A 125 20.66 16.24 6.15
CA TYR A 125 20.47 15.06 5.33
C TYR A 125 20.01 13.85 6.15
N PHE A 126 20.72 13.52 7.23
CA PHE A 126 20.36 12.37 8.06
C PHE A 126 19.05 12.58 8.81
N ALA A 127 18.78 13.78 9.33
CA ALA A 127 17.54 14.07 10.04
C ALA A 127 16.31 13.94 9.13
N SER A 128 16.39 14.46 7.91
CA SER A 128 15.32 14.36 6.92
C SER A 128 15.15 12.92 6.39
N ALA A 129 16.25 12.21 6.13
CA ALA A 129 16.25 10.79 5.79
C ALA A 129 15.55 9.93 6.87
N MET A 130 15.89 10.15 8.14
CA MET A 130 15.29 9.45 9.27
C MET A 130 13.79 9.76 9.36
N LEU A 131 13.40 11.03 9.23
CA LEU A 131 12.00 11.45 9.29
C LEU A 131 11.16 10.73 8.23
N ILE A 132 11.64 10.69 6.98
CA ILE A 132 10.89 10.03 5.91
C ILE A 132 10.89 8.52 6.10
N SER A 133 12.02 7.93 6.48
CA SER A 133 12.10 6.49 6.75
C SER A 133 11.15 6.05 7.88
N TYR A 134 10.94 6.90 8.88
CA TYR A 134 9.94 6.68 9.92
C TYR A 134 8.51 6.60 9.35
N PHE A 135 8.15 7.45 8.39
CA PHE A 135 6.86 7.34 7.68
C PHE A 135 6.74 6.07 6.82
N LEU A 136 7.86 5.45 6.44
CA LEU A 136 7.91 4.17 5.76
C LEU A 136 7.99 2.97 6.71
N ASP A 137 8.12 3.16 8.03
CA ASP A 137 8.25 2.07 9.02
C ASP A 137 7.15 1.00 8.96
N PRO A 138 5.85 1.35 8.78
CA PRO A 138 4.80 0.34 8.62
C PRO A 138 5.01 -0.54 7.38
N LEU A 139 5.51 0.05 6.29
CA LEU A 139 5.79 -0.65 5.04
C LEU A 139 7.04 -1.53 5.17
N LEU A 140 8.07 -1.02 5.84
CA LEU A 140 9.29 -1.76 6.13
C LEU A 140 9.00 -2.98 7.01
N THR A 141 8.17 -2.81 8.03
CA THR A 141 7.77 -3.92 8.91
C THR A 141 7.01 -4.99 8.13
N LEU A 142 6.06 -4.59 7.29
CA LEU A 142 5.26 -5.51 6.48
C LEU A 142 6.11 -6.26 5.45
N ALA A 143 6.94 -5.55 4.69
CA ALA A 143 7.84 -6.14 3.69
C ALA A 143 8.88 -7.07 4.35
N TRP A 144 9.38 -6.71 5.53
CA TRP A 144 10.31 -7.53 6.30
C TRP A 144 9.68 -8.83 6.79
N GLU A 145 8.47 -8.76 7.33
CA GLU A 145 7.73 -9.93 7.79
C GLU A 145 7.38 -10.87 6.64
N GLU A 146 7.04 -10.33 5.47
CA GLU A 146 6.77 -11.12 4.26
C GLU A 146 8.01 -11.86 3.76
N GLU A 147 9.18 -11.21 3.74
CA GLU A 147 10.42 -11.84 3.23
C GLU A 147 11.09 -12.78 4.25
N LYS A 148 11.11 -12.41 5.54
CA LYS A 148 11.89 -13.13 6.57
C LYS A 148 11.02 -13.93 7.55
N GLY A 149 9.70 -13.74 7.56
CA GLY A 149 8.77 -14.42 8.46
C GLY A 149 9.00 -14.12 9.94
N ARG A 150 9.69 -13.02 10.27
CA ARG A 150 10.05 -12.63 11.64
C ARG A 150 9.82 -11.14 11.82
N LYS A 151 9.49 -10.74 13.06
CA LYS A 151 9.34 -9.33 13.43
C LYS A 151 10.65 -8.55 13.20
N LEU A 152 10.51 -7.31 12.74
CA LEU A 152 11.62 -6.42 12.48
C LEU A 152 12.22 -5.89 13.80
N SER A 153 13.44 -6.33 14.10
CA SER A 153 14.20 -5.95 15.31
C SER A 153 14.68 -4.49 15.26
N ASP A 154 14.72 -3.81 16.40
CA ASP A 154 15.18 -2.42 16.56
C ASP A 154 16.50 -2.07 15.87
N PRO A 155 17.60 -2.83 15.97
CA PRO A 155 18.85 -2.48 15.28
C PRO A 155 18.71 -2.46 13.75
N ARG A 156 17.83 -3.32 13.20
CA ARG A 156 17.55 -3.34 11.76
C ARG A 156 16.67 -2.16 11.34
N ARG A 157 15.73 -1.74 12.20
CA ARG A 157 14.94 -0.50 11.98
C ARG A 157 15.87 0.70 11.86
N CYS A 158 16.82 0.83 12.79
CA CYS A 158 17.81 1.91 12.74
C CYS A 158 18.65 1.90 11.46
N LEU A 159 19.02 0.72 10.96
CA LEU A 159 19.77 0.60 9.70
C LEU A 159 18.97 1.14 8.50
N PHE A 160 17.67 0.87 8.44
CA PHE A 160 16.80 1.42 7.41
C PHE A 160 16.69 2.96 7.52
N TYR A 161 16.63 3.49 8.74
CA TYR A 161 16.49 4.93 8.93
C TYR A 161 17.77 5.70 8.59
N LEU A 162 18.92 5.10 8.85
CA LEU A 162 20.22 5.72 8.62
C LEU A 162 20.62 5.67 7.14
N CYS A 163 20.18 4.65 6.40
CA CYS A 163 20.61 4.43 5.02
C CYS A 163 19.42 4.44 4.03
N PRO A 164 19.07 5.61 3.48
CA PRO A 164 17.98 5.75 2.50
C PRO A 164 18.15 4.84 1.28
N LEU A 165 19.39 4.70 0.79
CA LEU A 165 19.72 3.83 -0.33
C LEU A 165 19.38 2.37 -0.02
N TYR A 166 19.77 1.88 1.15
CA TYR A 166 19.45 0.52 1.57
C TYR A 166 17.94 0.30 1.69
N THR A 167 17.22 1.27 2.24
CA THR A 167 15.75 1.27 2.36
C THR A 167 15.06 1.27 1.00
N LEU A 168 15.53 2.07 0.05
CA LEU A 168 15.07 2.08 -1.34
C LEU A 168 15.26 0.71 -1.99
N TYR A 169 16.47 0.16 -1.92
CA TYR A 169 16.76 -1.16 -2.50
C TYR A 169 15.91 -2.27 -1.90
N PHE A 170 15.77 -2.32 -0.58
CA PHE A 170 15.00 -3.36 0.09
C PHE A 170 13.52 -3.33 -0.33
N LEU A 171 12.90 -2.15 -0.27
CA LEU A 171 11.47 -2.00 -0.59
C LEU A 171 11.16 -2.19 -2.07
N LEU A 172 12.11 -1.88 -2.95
CA LEU A 172 11.94 -2.05 -4.40
C LEU A 172 12.29 -3.47 -4.86
N LYS A 173 13.27 -4.15 -4.23
CA LYS A 173 13.62 -5.54 -4.50
C LYS A 173 12.46 -6.50 -4.20
N GLY A 174 11.66 -6.20 -3.17
CA GLY A 174 10.47 -6.97 -2.86
C GLY A 174 9.38 -6.91 -3.95
N ARG A 175 9.55 -6.04 -4.97
CA ARG A 175 8.55 -5.85 -6.02
C ARG A 175 8.89 -6.64 -7.27
N LYS A 176 7.86 -7.13 -7.96
CA LYS A 176 7.94 -7.71 -9.31
C LYS A 176 7.97 -6.65 -10.43
N LYS A 177 8.24 -5.37 -10.11
CA LYS A 177 8.33 -4.27 -11.11
C LYS A 177 9.72 -4.30 -11.78
N PRO A 178 9.85 -3.84 -13.04
CA PRO A 178 11.11 -3.88 -13.77
C PRO A 178 12.23 -3.05 -13.09
N ASP A 179 13.48 -3.52 -13.23
CA ASP A 179 14.70 -2.92 -12.66
C ASP A 179 14.90 -1.43 -13.02
N SER A 180 14.21 -0.93 -14.05
CA SER A 180 14.25 0.47 -14.47
C SER A 180 13.85 1.45 -13.38
N SER A 181 12.88 1.10 -12.52
CA SER A 181 12.43 1.98 -11.44
C SER A 181 13.46 2.10 -10.32
N LEU A 182 14.13 1.00 -9.97
CA LEU A 182 15.24 0.98 -9.02
C LEU A 182 16.36 1.92 -9.47
N LEU A 183 16.82 1.74 -10.70
CA LEU A 183 17.87 2.57 -11.29
C LEU A 183 17.48 4.04 -11.31
N PHE A 184 16.23 4.36 -11.65
CA PHE A 184 15.73 5.73 -11.66
C PHE A 184 15.86 6.42 -10.29
N PHE A 185 15.33 5.81 -9.22
CA PHE A 185 15.40 6.42 -7.88
C PHE A 185 16.85 6.52 -7.38
N TYR A 186 17.68 5.53 -7.65
CA TYR A 186 19.09 5.56 -7.28
C TYR A 186 19.87 6.67 -8.00
N VAL A 187 19.72 6.77 -9.32
CA VAL A 187 20.39 7.78 -10.13
C VAL A 187 19.92 9.17 -9.73
N LEU A 188 18.61 9.36 -9.52
CA LEU A 188 18.07 10.64 -9.07
C LEU A 188 18.61 11.04 -7.70
N HIS A 189 18.64 10.11 -6.74
CA HIS A 189 19.15 10.39 -5.41
C HIS A 189 20.64 10.73 -5.43
N LEU A 190 21.46 9.92 -6.13
CA LEU A 190 22.90 10.18 -6.27
C LEU A 190 23.16 11.51 -6.97
N PHE A 191 22.42 11.83 -8.03
CA PHE A 191 22.54 13.11 -8.73
C PHE A 191 22.26 14.30 -7.81
N LEU A 192 21.20 14.24 -7.02
CA LEU A 192 20.86 15.30 -6.06
C LEU A 192 21.89 15.41 -4.93
N VAL A 193 22.38 14.28 -4.40
CA VAL A 193 23.44 14.26 -3.37
C VAL A 193 24.73 14.85 -3.94
N VAL A 194 25.10 14.53 -5.17
CA VAL A 194 26.26 15.11 -5.84
C VAL A 194 26.10 16.63 -5.97
N ILE A 195 24.92 17.12 -6.36
CA ILE A 195 24.63 18.56 -6.38
C ILE A 195 24.87 19.20 -5.00
N CYS A 196 24.46 18.56 -3.91
CA CYS A 196 24.70 19.07 -2.55
C CYS A 196 26.18 19.24 -2.19
N PHE A 197 27.10 18.53 -2.86
CA PHE A 197 28.54 18.67 -2.66
C PHE A 197 29.20 19.68 -3.60
N TYR A 198 28.51 20.09 -4.66
CA TYR A 198 29.00 21.07 -5.64
C TYR A 198 28.48 22.49 -5.41
N LEU A 199 27.34 22.63 -4.71
CA LEU A 199 26.82 23.90 -4.21
C LEU A 199 27.49 24.29 -2.88
#